data_AF-A0A9Q1J0N7-F1
#
_entry.id   AF-A0A9Q1J0N7-F1
#
_cell.length_a   1.000
_cell.length_b   1.000
_cell.length_c   1.000
_cell.angle_alpha   90.00
_cell.angle_beta   90.00
_cell.angle_gamma   90.00
#
_symmetry.space_group_name_H-M   'P 1'
#
loop_
_entity.id
_entity.type
_entity.pdbx_description
1 polymer ?
#
loop_
_entity_poly.entity_id
_entity_poly.type
_entity_poly.pdbx_seq_one_letter_code
_entity_poly.pdbx_strand_id
1 'polypeptide(L)'
;MRLLCALLFILLCLGGLQGTEGKREGAPEKQPARKGRNRAVPSSGELTSKESHRCTWETSGDGEVTLLVSCTHGELAYRCRYAGRPELCPAYAARSSQYWKQVVGKLKKKKNACDGEKVLKTRVCKKAPVESHMRLVAEEEQAEV
;
A
#
# COMPACT_ATOMS: atom_id res chain seq x y z
N MET A 1 5.28 -51.55 0.91
CA MET A 1 4.53 -50.33 0.51
C MET A 1 5.27 -49.02 0.83
N ARG A 2 5.75 -48.78 2.06
CA ARG A 2 6.45 -47.51 2.40
C ARG A 2 7.87 -47.37 1.81
N LEU A 3 8.62 -48.47 1.66
CA LEU A 3 9.95 -48.45 1.01
C LEU A 3 9.90 -48.25 -0.51
N LEU A 4 8.87 -48.77 -1.21
CA LEU A 4 8.71 -48.53 -2.64
C LEU A 4 8.40 -47.06 -2.95
N CYS A 5 7.66 -46.37 -2.07
CA CYS A 5 7.38 -44.95 -2.22
C CYS A 5 8.65 -44.10 -2.05
N ALA A 6 9.53 -44.45 -1.11
CA ALA A 6 10.78 -43.72 -0.90
C ALA A 6 11.73 -43.85 -2.10
N LEU A 7 11.79 -45.03 -2.74
CA LEU A 7 12.62 -45.25 -3.94
C LEU A 7 12.06 -44.52 -5.17
N LEU A 8 10.73 -44.43 -5.33
CA LEU A 8 10.09 -43.66 -6.40
C LEU A 8 10.36 -42.15 -6.30
N PHE A 9 10.37 -41.58 -5.09
CA PHE A 9 10.69 -40.17 -4.89
C PHE A 9 12.16 -39.84 -5.16
N ILE A 10 13.09 -40.76 -4.83
CA ILE A 10 14.53 -40.56 -5.07
C ILE A 10 14.85 -40.60 -6.58
N LEU A 11 14.17 -41.48 -7.34
CA LEU A 11 14.30 -41.55 -8.81
C LEU A 11 13.73 -40.30 -9.52
N LEU A 12 12.67 -39.67 -8.97
CA LEU A 12 12.09 -38.44 -9.51
C LEU A 12 12.99 -37.19 -9.32
N CYS A 13 13.89 -37.20 -8.33
CA CYS A 13 14.75 -36.05 -8.03
C CYS A 13 16.04 -35.96 -8.87
N LEU A 14 16.42 -37.02 -9.59
CA LEU A 14 17.68 -37.08 -10.34
C LEU A 14 17.55 -36.69 -11.84
N GLY A 15 16.35 -36.41 -12.32
CA GLY A 15 16.08 -36.05 -13.73
C GLY A 15 16.16 -34.56 -14.10
N GLY A 16 16.57 -33.68 -13.19
CA GLY A 16 16.43 -32.22 -13.35
C GLY A 16 17.71 -31.44 -13.69
N LEU A 17 18.82 -32.09 -14.07
CA LEU A 17 20.06 -31.42 -14.46
C LEU A 17 20.19 -31.35 -15.99
N GLN A 18 19.50 -30.41 -16.63
CA GLN A 18 19.86 -29.90 -17.95
C GLN A 18 19.61 -28.40 -18.00
N GLY A 19 20.70 -27.64 -18.11
CA GLY A 19 20.66 -26.20 -18.33
C GLY A 19 20.10 -25.86 -19.70
N THR A 20 19.40 -24.74 -19.76
CA THR A 20 19.28 -23.93 -20.97
C THR A 20 19.30 -22.46 -20.57
N GLU A 21 20.18 -21.70 -21.22
CA GLU A 21 20.15 -20.25 -21.25
C GLU A 21 18.78 -19.80 -21.75
N GLY A 22 18.01 -19.15 -20.88
CA GLY A 22 16.74 -18.52 -21.20
C GLY A 22 16.87 -17.02 -21.01
N LYS A 23 17.28 -16.32 -22.06
CA LYS A 23 17.11 -14.87 -22.17
C LYS A 23 15.61 -14.55 -22.11
N ARG A 24 15.15 -14.04 -20.96
CA ARG A 24 13.80 -13.50 -20.79
C ARG A 24 13.89 -11.98 -20.70
N GLU A 25 13.53 -11.34 -21.80
CA GLU A 25 13.20 -9.93 -21.88
C GLU A 25 11.89 -9.65 -21.13
N GLY A 26 11.82 -8.47 -20.51
CA GLY A 26 10.54 -7.86 -20.09
C GLY A 26 10.13 -8.04 -18.62
N ALA A 27 10.95 -7.59 -17.66
CA ALA A 27 10.41 -7.16 -16.37
C ALA A 27 9.88 -5.73 -16.51
N PRO A 28 8.70 -5.37 -15.95
CA PRO A 28 8.25 -3.99 -15.98
C PRO A 28 9.25 -3.14 -15.18
N GLU A 29 9.70 -2.10 -15.87
CA GLU A 29 10.70 -1.13 -15.47
C GLU A 29 10.50 -0.66 -14.03
N LYS A 30 11.39 -1.10 -13.12
CA LYS A 30 11.58 -0.42 -11.84
C LYS A 30 12.13 0.96 -12.17
N GLN A 31 11.24 1.95 -12.20
CA GLN A 31 11.58 3.36 -12.30
C GLN A 31 12.74 3.71 -11.36
N PRO A 32 13.67 4.59 -11.80
CA PRO A 32 14.87 4.89 -11.04
C PRO A 32 14.48 5.42 -9.66
N ALA A 33 15.07 4.81 -8.63
CA ALA A 33 14.90 5.22 -7.24
C ALA A 33 15.25 6.71 -7.13
N ARG A 34 14.21 7.55 -7.05
CA ARG A 34 14.38 9.00 -6.85
C ARG A 34 15.14 9.21 -5.55
N LYS A 35 16.23 9.94 -5.69
CA LYS A 35 17.21 10.33 -4.68
C LYS A 35 16.50 10.89 -3.43
N GLY A 36 16.76 10.28 -2.28
CA GLY A 36 16.52 10.90 -0.96
C GLY A 36 15.19 10.66 -0.25
N ARG A 37 14.33 9.71 -0.66
CA ARG A 37 13.06 9.48 0.03
C ARG A 37 13.25 8.98 1.47
N ASN A 38 12.60 9.64 2.44
CA ASN A 38 12.59 9.23 3.85
C ASN A 38 12.05 7.79 3.98
N ARG A 39 12.87 6.86 4.50
CA ARG A 39 12.48 5.44 4.70
C ARG A 39 11.27 5.26 5.61
N ALA A 40 10.89 6.30 6.38
CA ALA A 40 9.72 6.28 7.25
C ALA A 40 8.37 6.36 6.49
N VAL A 41 8.35 6.91 5.27
CA VAL A 41 7.13 7.06 4.46
C VAL A 41 7.08 5.98 3.38
N PRO A 42 6.08 5.07 3.39
CA PRO A 42 5.93 4.06 2.37
C PRO A 42 5.46 4.69 1.06
N SER A 43 6.04 4.28 -0.07
CA SER A 43 5.78 4.90 -1.37
C SER A 43 4.39 4.63 -1.93
N SER A 44 3.87 3.42 -1.75
CA SER A 44 2.61 2.98 -2.32
C SER A 44 2.15 1.65 -1.73
N GLY A 45 0.93 1.27 -2.06
CA GLY A 45 0.37 -0.05 -1.76
C GLY A 45 -1.07 -0.19 -2.24
N GLU A 46 -1.72 -1.24 -1.76
CA GLU A 46 -3.08 -1.60 -2.15
C GLU A 46 -3.96 -1.80 -0.92
N LEU A 47 -5.26 -1.60 -1.09
CA LEU A 47 -6.26 -1.90 -0.08
C LEU A 47 -7.60 -2.25 -0.74
N THR A 48 -8.40 -2.99 0.01
CA THR A 48 -9.80 -3.25 -0.31
C THR A 48 -10.65 -2.59 0.77
N SER A 49 -11.66 -1.81 0.39
CA SER A 49 -12.59 -1.19 1.33
C SER A 49 -13.57 -2.21 1.93
N LYS A 50 -14.41 -1.79 2.87
CA LYS A 50 -15.41 -2.66 3.50
C LYS A 50 -16.44 -3.19 2.51
N GLU A 51 -16.80 -2.40 1.50
CA GLU A 51 -17.73 -2.79 0.43
C GLU A 51 -17.00 -3.34 -0.81
N SER A 52 -15.77 -3.84 -0.63
CA SER A 52 -15.00 -4.54 -1.68
C SER A 52 -14.54 -3.67 -2.85
N HIS A 53 -14.42 -2.35 -2.67
CA HIS A 53 -13.82 -1.48 -3.69
C HIS A 53 -12.30 -1.75 -3.71
N ARG A 54 -11.75 -1.99 -4.90
CA ARG A 54 -10.30 -2.21 -5.08
C ARG A 54 -9.61 -0.88 -5.19
N CYS A 55 -8.62 -0.62 -4.33
CA CYS A 55 -7.93 0.65 -4.29
C CYS A 55 -6.42 0.49 -4.33
N THR A 56 -5.75 1.37 -5.06
CA THR A 56 -4.32 1.63 -4.96
C THR A 56 -4.11 2.94 -4.23
N TRP A 57 -2.97 3.08 -3.56
CA TRP A 57 -2.57 4.33 -2.95
C TRP A 57 -1.08 4.58 -3.13
N GLU A 58 -0.71 5.85 -3.16
CA GLU A 58 0.67 6.29 -3.25
C GLU A 58 0.90 7.53 -2.38
N THR A 59 2.15 7.72 -1.96
CA THR A 59 2.56 8.89 -1.19
C THR A 59 3.58 9.72 -1.94
N SER A 60 3.55 11.03 -1.66
CA SER A 60 4.51 11.99 -2.18
C SER A 60 4.71 13.14 -1.18
N GLY A 61 5.77 13.91 -1.38
CA GLY A 61 6.13 15.05 -0.54
C GLY A 61 7.10 14.70 0.58
N ASP A 62 7.96 15.66 0.90
CA ASP A 62 8.91 15.60 2.02
C ASP A 62 8.46 16.64 3.06
N GLY A 63 8.13 16.19 4.27
CA GLY A 63 7.56 17.05 5.33
C GLY A 63 6.04 17.06 5.34
N GLU A 64 5.39 17.75 4.38
CA GLU A 64 3.96 17.57 4.13
C GLU A 64 3.76 16.43 3.14
N VAL A 65 3.19 15.34 3.64
CA VAL A 65 2.97 14.11 2.89
C VAL A 65 1.57 14.15 2.31
N THR A 66 1.48 13.92 1.01
CA THR A 66 0.23 13.65 0.30
C THR A 66 0.04 12.15 0.16
N LEU A 67 -1.17 11.65 0.40
CA LEU A 67 -1.62 10.29 0.14
C LEU A 67 -2.74 10.36 -0.89
N LEU A 68 -2.47 9.91 -2.11
CA LEU A 68 -3.47 9.77 -3.16
C LEU A 68 -4.03 8.35 -3.12
N VAL A 69 -5.34 8.22 -3.08
CA VAL A 69 -6.06 6.94 -3.10
C VAL A 69 -6.91 6.90 -4.34
N SER A 70 -6.74 5.88 -5.17
CA SER A 70 -7.55 5.63 -6.37
C SER A 70 -8.27 4.31 -6.23
N CYS A 71 -9.58 4.28 -6.50
CA CYS A 71 -10.42 3.11 -6.28
C CYS A 71 -11.31 2.82 -7.49
N THR A 72 -11.65 1.53 -7.64
CA THR A 72 -12.63 1.04 -8.63
C THR A 72 -13.61 0.05 -8.00
N HIS A 73 -14.86 0.08 -8.46
CA HIS A 73 -15.90 -0.87 -8.09
C HIS A 73 -16.91 -1.04 -9.24
N GLY A 74 -16.77 -2.11 -10.02
CA GLY A 74 -17.46 -2.20 -11.32
C GLY A 74 -16.98 -1.08 -12.25
N GLU A 75 -17.92 -0.36 -12.85
CA GLU A 75 -17.65 0.81 -13.71
C GLU A 75 -17.40 2.10 -12.91
N LEU A 76 -17.62 2.09 -11.58
CA LEU A 76 -17.36 3.26 -10.75
C LEU A 76 -15.86 3.43 -10.50
N ALA A 77 -15.33 4.62 -10.79
CA ALA A 77 -13.97 5.03 -10.43
C ALA A 77 -13.99 6.32 -9.62
N TYR A 78 -13.18 6.39 -8.56
CA TYR A 78 -13.07 7.60 -7.76
C TYR A 78 -11.69 7.72 -7.12
N ARG A 79 -11.33 8.95 -6.77
CA ARG A 79 -10.06 9.29 -6.12
C ARG A 79 -10.29 10.22 -4.96
N CYS A 80 -9.43 10.11 -3.95
CA CYS A 80 -9.33 11.12 -2.91
C CYS A 80 -7.88 11.37 -2.51
N ARG A 81 -7.63 12.61 -2.11
CA ARG A 81 -6.32 13.09 -1.69
C ARG A 81 -6.38 13.45 -0.23
N TYR A 82 -5.45 12.89 0.54
CA TYR A 82 -5.22 13.27 1.92
C TYR A 82 -3.86 13.95 2.06
N ALA A 83 -3.74 14.93 2.96
CA ALA A 83 -2.50 15.60 3.29
C ALA A 83 -2.27 15.63 4.81
N GLY A 84 -1.02 15.53 5.23
CA GLY A 84 -0.65 15.59 6.64
C GLY A 84 0.86 15.73 6.85
N ARG A 85 1.27 16.03 8.07
CA ARG A 85 2.67 16.23 8.48
C ARG A 85 3.04 15.26 9.61
N PRO A 86 3.24 13.95 9.31
CA PRO A 86 3.50 12.94 10.34
C PRO A 86 4.68 13.28 11.27
N GLU A 87 5.66 14.02 10.76
CA GLU A 87 6.84 14.48 11.50
C GLU A 87 6.49 15.39 12.71
N LEU A 88 5.32 16.05 12.72
CA LEU A 88 4.85 16.85 13.87
C LEU A 88 4.42 15.99 15.07
N CYS A 89 4.35 14.66 14.88
CA CYS A 89 4.09 13.71 15.94
C CYS A 89 5.42 13.15 16.45
N PRO A 90 5.84 13.45 17.69
CA PRO A 90 7.13 12.98 18.23
C PRO A 90 7.29 11.46 18.21
N ALA A 91 6.16 10.74 18.29
CA ALA A 91 6.13 9.29 18.25
C ALA A 91 6.33 8.69 16.85
N TYR A 92 6.25 9.48 15.78
CA TYR A 92 6.24 8.99 14.40
C TYR A 92 7.60 8.40 14.00
N ALA A 93 8.71 9.06 14.31
CA ALA A 93 10.05 8.59 13.92
C ALA A 93 10.32 7.14 14.38
N ALA A 94 9.90 6.80 15.60
CA ALA A 94 10.06 5.46 16.16
C ALA A 94 8.94 4.46 15.76
N ARG A 95 7.78 4.95 15.26
CA ARG A 95 6.57 4.14 15.03
C ARG A 95 5.93 4.39 13.66
N SER A 96 6.74 4.73 12.66
CA SER A 96 6.28 5.13 11.32
C SER A 96 5.49 4.00 10.65
N SER A 97 5.99 2.77 10.72
CA SER A 97 5.28 1.59 10.21
C SER A 97 3.90 1.40 10.85
N GLN A 98 3.79 1.55 12.18
CA GLN A 98 2.49 1.44 12.86
C GLN A 98 1.56 2.61 12.54
N TYR A 99 2.09 3.82 12.34
CA TYR A 99 1.31 4.97 11.88
C TYR A 99 0.66 4.68 10.53
N TRP A 100 1.44 4.26 9.53
CA TRP A 100 0.92 3.97 8.18
C TRP A 100 -0.02 2.77 8.16
N LYS A 101 0.25 1.72 8.95
CA LYS A 101 -0.69 0.61 9.13
C LYS A 101 -2.04 1.08 9.67
N GLN A 102 -2.07 2.07 10.56
CA GLN A 102 -3.31 2.63 11.09
C GLN A 102 -4.04 3.52 10.07
N VAL A 103 -3.31 4.33 9.30
CA VAL A 103 -3.87 5.15 8.21
C VAL A 103 -4.56 4.26 7.17
N VAL A 104 -3.82 3.30 6.60
CA VAL A 104 -4.37 2.35 5.61
C VAL A 104 -5.47 1.49 6.22
N GLY A 105 -5.31 1.07 7.48
CA GLY A 105 -6.31 0.30 8.21
C GLY A 105 -7.61 1.07 8.44
N LYS A 106 -7.59 2.40 8.55
CA LYS A 106 -8.80 3.23 8.61
C LYS A 106 -9.50 3.28 7.25
N LEU A 107 -8.75 3.47 6.16
CA LEU A 107 -9.31 3.45 4.80
C LEU A 107 -10.02 2.11 4.50
N LYS A 108 -9.40 0.98 4.86
CA LYS A 108 -10.00 -0.36 4.71
C LYS A 108 -11.33 -0.54 5.45
N LYS A 109 -11.54 0.20 6.55
CA LYS A 109 -12.76 0.10 7.37
C LYS A 109 -13.91 0.96 6.86
N LYS A 110 -13.64 1.93 5.99
CA LYS A 110 -14.68 2.74 5.35
C LYS A 110 -15.43 1.92 4.28
N LYS A 111 -16.67 2.30 3.98
CA LYS A 111 -17.52 1.65 2.97
C LYS A 111 -16.88 1.74 1.58
N ASN A 112 -16.75 2.96 1.07
CA ASN A 112 -15.77 3.35 0.06
C ASN A 112 -14.59 4.05 0.77
N ALA A 113 -13.43 4.22 0.13
CA ALA A 113 -12.22 4.73 0.81
C ALA A 113 -12.25 6.25 1.12
N CYS A 114 -13.13 7.00 0.49
CA CYS A 114 -13.15 8.47 0.58
C CYS A 114 -14.19 8.97 1.59
N ASP A 115 -15.34 8.31 1.69
CA ASP A 115 -16.46 8.68 2.57
C ASP A 115 -16.16 8.77 4.07
N GLY A 116 -16.97 9.55 4.77
CA GLY A 116 -17.04 9.55 6.24
C GLY A 116 -16.01 10.46 6.90
N GLU A 117 -15.26 9.95 7.87
CA GLU A 117 -14.28 10.75 8.63
C GLU A 117 -13.23 11.37 7.68
N LYS A 118 -13.19 12.72 7.65
CA LYS A 118 -12.22 13.49 6.87
C LYS A 118 -10.81 13.49 7.49
N VAL A 119 -10.64 12.97 8.70
CA VAL A 119 -9.34 12.91 9.39
C VAL A 119 -9.02 11.48 9.80
N LEU A 120 -7.93 10.93 9.26
CA LEU A 120 -7.47 9.58 9.56
C LEU A 120 -6.64 9.58 10.85
N LYS A 121 -7.32 9.77 11.99
CA LYS A 121 -6.66 9.82 13.31
C LYS A 121 -5.89 8.54 13.64
N THR A 122 -4.61 8.66 13.97
CA THR A 122 -3.79 7.53 14.40
C THR A 122 -3.63 7.53 15.92
N ARG A 123 -3.69 6.35 16.54
CA ARG A 123 -3.39 6.17 17.97
C ARG A 123 -1.93 6.49 18.27
N VAL A 124 -1.03 6.29 17.31
CA VAL A 124 0.39 6.69 17.42
C VAL A 124 0.52 8.17 17.78
N CYS A 125 -0.33 9.01 17.18
CA CYS A 125 -0.28 10.46 17.31
C CYS A 125 -1.49 11.03 18.07
N LYS A 126 -2.09 10.24 18.99
CA LYS A 126 -3.33 10.62 19.70
C LYS A 126 -3.30 12.00 20.37
N LYS A 127 -2.14 12.41 20.88
CA LYS A 127 -1.95 13.70 21.59
C LYS A 127 -1.23 14.75 20.73
N ALA A 128 -0.94 14.43 19.47
CA ALA A 128 -0.22 15.34 18.59
C ALA A 128 -1.21 16.34 17.93
N PRO A 129 -0.71 17.43 17.33
CA PRO A 129 -1.54 18.35 16.57
C PRO A 129 -2.31 17.65 15.44
N VAL A 130 -3.45 18.21 15.03
CA VAL A 130 -4.32 17.59 14.01
C VAL A 130 -3.62 17.49 12.66
N GLU A 131 -2.69 18.39 12.38
CA GLU A 131 -1.83 18.44 11.21
C GLU A 131 -0.92 17.22 11.10
N SER A 132 -0.64 16.53 12.22
CA SER A 132 0.13 15.29 12.23
C SER A 132 -0.62 14.08 11.68
N HIS A 133 -1.94 14.20 11.49
CA HIS A 133 -2.78 13.18 10.89
C HIS A 133 -3.03 13.47 9.41
N MET A 134 -3.31 12.43 8.63
CA MET A 134 -3.75 12.59 7.24
C MET A 134 -5.18 13.11 7.21
N ARG A 135 -5.42 14.21 6.50
CA ARG A 135 -6.72 14.87 6.36
C ARG A 135 -7.12 14.93 4.91
N LEU A 136 -8.37 14.64 4.62
CA LEU A 136 -8.93 14.73 3.29
C LEU A 136 -8.88 16.19 2.81
N VAL A 137 -8.30 16.41 1.65
CA VAL A 137 -8.16 17.74 1.02
C VAL A 137 -8.85 17.84 -0.35
N ALA A 138 -9.09 16.71 -1.01
CA ALA A 138 -9.86 16.68 -2.27
C ALA A 138 -10.49 15.30 -2.49
N GLU A 139 -11.63 15.29 -3.16
CA GLU A 139 -12.34 14.09 -3.63
C GLU A 139 -12.77 14.34 -5.08
N GLU A 140 -12.55 13.35 -5.92
CA GLU A 140 -12.87 13.39 -7.34
C GLU A 140 -13.58 12.09 -7.70
N GLU A 141 -14.85 12.17 -8.06
CA GLU A 141 -15.63 11.03 -8.55
C GLU A 141 -15.64 11.07 -10.07
N GLN A 142 -15.12 10.01 -10.70
CA GLN A 142 -15.16 9.83 -12.14
C GLN A 142 -16.29 8.85 -12.43
N ALA A 143 -17.50 9.38 -12.59
CA ALA A 143 -18.58 8.67 -13.26
C ALA A 143 -18.39 8.91 -14.77
N GLU A 144 -17.98 7.89 -15.52
CA GLU A 144 -18.03 7.96 -16.97
C GLU A 144 -19.31 7.29 -17.48
N VAL A 145 -20.09 8.15 -18.16
CA VAL A 145 -21.29 8.04 -19.02
C VAL A 145 -21.73 6.65 -19.45
#